data_AF-A0A930GX64-F1
#
_entry.id   AF-A0A930GX64-F1
#
_cell.length_a   1.000
_cell.length_b   1.000
_cell.length_c   1.000
_cell.angle_alpha   90.00
_cell.angle_beta   90.00
_cell.angle_gamma   90.00
#
_symmetry.space_group_name_H-M   'P 1'
#
loop_
_entity.id
_entity.type
_entity.pdbx_description
1 polymer ?
#
loop_
_entity_poly.entity_id
_entity_poly.type
_entity_poly.pdbx_seq_one_letter_code
_entity_poly.pdbx_strand_id
1 'polypeptide(L)'
;SSGESLIDTAKALKDRKAKRVYACCTFGLFTNGLNKFDEAYAAGILSGVLTTNLIYQPEELLKREWYINVDMSKYIALLIDNMNHDISISSILDPVGRINARVAEYKKHRASETEQFTIELDDM
;
A
#
# COMPACT_ATOMS: atom_id res chain seq x y z
N SER A 1 -16.94 -7.68 -4.72
CA SER A 1 -16.26 -7.36 -5.99
C SER A 1 -15.19 -8.40 -6.22
N SER A 2 -15.10 -8.93 -7.45
CA SER A 2 -14.21 -10.06 -7.81
C SER A 2 -12.79 -9.63 -8.18
N GLY A 3 -12.58 -8.37 -8.58
CA GLY A 3 -11.25 -7.84 -8.91
C GLY A 3 -10.73 -8.12 -10.33
N GLU A 4 -11.56 -8.66 -11.22
CA GLU A 4 -11.16 -9.00 -12.60
C GLU A 4 -10.77 -7.77 -13.43
N SER A 5 -11.59 -6.71 -13.41
CA SER A 5 -11.28 -5.46 -14.12
C SER A 5 -9.96 -4.82 -13.66
N LEU A 6 -9.59 -5.02 -12.39
CA LEU A 6 -8.32 -4.54 -11.83
C LEU A 6 -7.14 -5.32 -12.41
N ILE A 7 -7.27 -6.64 -12.54
CA ILE A 7 -6.25 -7.50 -13.16
C ILE A 7 -6.09 -7.15 -14.65
N ASP A 8 -7.18 -6.92 -15.38
CA ASP A 8 -7.11 -6.54 -16.79
C ASP A 8 -6.47 -5.16 -16.99
N THR A 9 -6.75 -4.21 -16.08
CA THR A 9 -6.05 -2.93 -16.06
C THR A 9 -4.55 -3.11 -15.78
N ALA A 10 -4.19 -4.02 -14.87
CA ALA A 10 -2.79 -4.32 -14.57
C ALA A 10 -2.04 -4.93 -15.77
N LYS A 11 -2.69 -5.82 -16.53
CA LYS A 11 -2.15 -6.36 -17.80
C LYS A 11 -1.88 -5.23 -18.80
N ALA A 12 -2.83 -4.33 -19.00
CA ALA A 12 -2.67 -3.19 -19.91
C ALA A 12 -1.50 -2.26 -19.50
N LEU A 13 -1.24 -2.11 -18.19
CA LEU A 13 -0.06 -1.38 -17.70
C LEU A 13 1.24 -2.12 -18.00
N LYS A 14 1.25 -3.45 -17.89
CA LYS A 14 2.41 -4.29 -18.23
C LYS A 14 2.72 -4.28 -19.72
N ASP A 15 1.71 -4.30 -20.58
CA ASP A 15 1.89 -4.15 -22.03
C ASP A 15 2.55 -2.82 -22.39
N ARG A 16 2.30 -1.78 -21.58
CA ARG A 16 2.94 -0.47 -21.66
C ARG A 16 4.28 -0.39 -20.92
N LYS A 17 4.87 -1.54 -20.58
CA LYS A 17 6.20 -1.70 -19.96
C LYS A 17 6.30 -1.16 -18.53
N ALA A 18 5.20 -1.11 -17.77
CA ALA A 18 5.27 -0.79 -16.34
C ALA A 18 6.11 -1.85 -15.59
N LYS A 19 7.18 -1.41 -14.90
CA LYS A 19 8.08 -2.34 -14.18
C LYS A 19 7.33 -3.10 -13.08
N ARG A 20 6.58 -2.39 -12.24
CA ARG A 20 5.80 -2.94 -11.11
C ARG A 20 4.40 -2.34 -11.14
N VAL A 21 3.41 -3.15 -10.80
CA VAL A 21 2.00 -2.70 -10.72
C VAL A 21 1.46 -3.13 -9.37
N TYR A 22 0.96 -2.16 -8.62
CA TYR A 22 0.30 -2.37 -7.33
C TYR A 22 -1.16 -1.99 -7.46
N ALA A 23 -2.02 -2.78 -6.82
CA ALA A 23 -3.40 -2.41 -6.65
C ALA A 23 -3.67 -1.97 -5.21
N CYS A 24 -4.35 -0.84 -5.04
CA CYS A 24 -4.77 -0.33 -3.74
C CYS A 24 -6.29 -0.25 -3.71
N CYS A 25 -6.93 -0.92 -2.76
CA CYS A 25 -8.39 -0.90 -2.61
C CYS A 25 -8.75 -0.84 -1.13
N THR A 26 -9.66 0.06 -0.71
CA THR A 26 -10.05 0.16 0.70
C THR A 26 -10.64 -1.15 1.22
N PHE A 27 -11.53 -1.78 0.44
CA PHE A 27 -12.25 -3.00 0.82
C PHE A 27 -11.93 -4.15 -0.14
N GLY A 28 -11.06 -5.06 0.28
CA GLY A 28 -10.72 -6.29 -0.45
C GLY A 28 -11.76 -7.40 -0.28
N LEU A 29 -12.87 -7.33 -1.02
CA LEU A 29 -13.97 -8.30 -0.84
C LEU A 29 -13.73 -9.70 -1.44
N PHE A 30 -12.89 -9.80 -2.47
CA PHE A 30 -12.48 -11.07 -3.11
C PHE A 30 -13.61 -12.09 -3.36
N THR A 31 -14.75 -11.63 -3.90
CA THR A 31 -15.97 -12.45 -3.95
C THR A 31 -15.90 -13.68 -4.87
N ASN A 32 -14.88 -13.77 -5.74
CA ASN A 32 -14.62 -14.93 -6.61
C ASN A 32 -13.37 -15.71 -6.15
N GLY A 33 -12.99 -15.58 -4.88
CA GLY A 33 -11.79 -16.21 -4.31
C GLY A 33 -10.49 -15.51 -4.69
N LEU A 34 -9.37 -16.15 -4.33
CA LEU A 34 -8.02 -15.57 -4.40
C LEU A 34 -7.18 -16.08 -5.58
N ASN A 35 -7.58 -17.20 -6.21
CA ASN A 35 -6.77 -17.89 -7.24
C ASN A 35 -6.35 -16.98 -8.40
N LYS A 36 -7.24 -16.09 -8.87
CA LYS A 36 -6.91 -15.16 -9.95
C LYS A 36 -5.81 -14.16 -9.57
N PHE A 37 -5.74 -13.79 -8.30
CA PHE A 37 -4.68 -12.92 -7.78
C PHE A 37 -3.38 -13.68 -7.60
N ASP A 38 -3.43 -14.94 -7.16
CA ASP A 38 -2.27 -15.82 -7.11
C ASP A 38 -1.64 -15.98 -8.51
N GLU A 39 -2.46 -16.27 -9.52
CA GLU A 39 -2.03 -16.38 -10.92
C GLU A 39 -1.45 -15.06 -11.46
N ALA A 40 -2.13 -13.93 -11.20
CA ALA A 40 -1.66 -12.62 -11.63
C ALA A 40 -0.33 -12.22 -10.97
N TYR A 41 -0.12 -12.60 -9.71
CA TYR A 41 1.14 -12.37 -9.01
C TYR A 41 2.25 -13.27 -9.56
N ALA A 42 1.98 -14.56 -9.74
CA ALA A 42 2.94 -15.52 -10.31
C ALA A 42 3.37 -15.14 -11.75
N ALA A 43 2.43 -14.62 -12.55
CA ALA A 43 2.72 -14.09 -13.89
C ALA A 43 3.43 -12.72 -13.87
N GLY A 44 3.68 -12.14 -12.69
CA GLY A 44 4.29 -10.82 -12.52
C GLY A 44 3.42 -9.66 -13.00
N ILE A 45 2.12 -9.89 -13.25
CA ILE A 45 1.14 -8.86 -13.65
C ILE A 45 0.92 -7.90 -12.48
N LEU A 46 0.71 -8.46 -11.29
CA LEU A 46 0.65 -7.72 -10.04
C LEU A 46 1.94 -7.94 -9.23
N SER A 47 2.40 -6.88 -8.59
CA SER A 47 3.51 -6.91 -7.63
C SER A 47 3.01 -6.91 -6.18
N GLY A 48 1.71 -6.72 -5.98
CA GLY A 48 1.05 -6.79 -4.68
C GLY A 48 -0.30 -6.08 -4.68
N VAL A 49 -1.12 -6.40 -3.69
CA VAL A 49 -2.45 -5.81 -3.48
C VAL A 49 -2.54 -5.31 -2.04
N LEU A 50 -2.81 -4.01 -1.89
CA LEU A 50 -2.96 -3.34 -0.61
C LEU A 50 -4.44 -3.17 -0.31
N THR A 51 -4.91 -3.74 0.81
CA THR A 51 -6.28 -3.48 1.29
C THR A 51 -6.32 -3.24 2.79
N THR A 52 -7.36 -2.55 3.28
CA THR A 52 -7.47 -2.25 4.70
C THR A 52 -8.12 -3.39 5.49
N ASN A 53 -7.93 -3.38 6.81
CA ASN A 53 -8.62 -4.27 7.75
C ASN A 53 -10.00 -3.76 8.22
N LEU A 54 -10.63 -2.86 7.46
CA LEU A 54 -11.99 -2.37 7.76
C LEU A 54 -13.10 -3.37 7.38
N ILE A 55 -12.73 -4.53 6.85
CA ILE A 55 -13.61 -5.68 6.61
C ILE A 55 -12.91 -6.94 7.16
N TYR A 56 -13.68 -8.00 7.38
CA TYR A 56 -13.13 -9.29 7.77
C TYR A 56 -12.11 -9.79 6.73
N GLN A 57 -10.96 -10.25 7.22
CA GLN A 57 -9.87 -10.80 6.42
C GLN A 57 -9.67 -12.26 6.83
N PRO A 58 -9.90 -13.23 5.94
CA PRO A 58 -9.67 -14.63 6.27
C PRO A 58 -8.16 -14.91 6.39
N GLU A 59 -7.77 -15.85 7.24
CA GLU A 59 -6.36 -16.17 7.51
C GLU A 59 -5.59 -16.59 6.24
N GLU A 60 -6.27 -17.26 5.30
CA GLU A 60 -5.71 -17.64 3.99
C GLU A 60 -5.29 -16.45 3.13
N LEU A 61 -5.92 -15.29 3.29
CA LEU A 61 -5.56 -14.05 2.61
C LEU A 61 -4.30 -13.45 3.24
N LEU A 62 -4.25 -13.43 4.57
CA LEU A 62 -3.12 -12.88 5.34
C LEU A 62 -1.81 -13.64 5.10
N LYS A 63 -1.88 -14.90 4.70
CA LYS A 63 -0.73 -15.75 4.37
C LYS A 63 -0.20 -15.55 2.94
N ARG A 64 -0.90 -14.82 2.06
CA ARG A 64 -0.46 -14.63 0.68
C ARG A 64 0.67 -13.61 0.59
N GLU A 65 1.76 -13.98 -0.09
CA GLU A 65 2.92 -13.11 -0.26
C GLU A 65 2.62 -11.80 -1.00
N TRP A 66 1.64 -11.83 -1.91
CA TRP A 66 1.21 -10.65 -2.66
C TRP A 66 0.31 -9.72 -1.86
N TYR A 67 -0.23 -10.17 -0.73
CA TYR A 67 -1.19 -9.43 0.05
C TYR A 67 -0.51 -8.53 1.07
N ILE A 68 -0.94 -7.26 1.12
CA ILE A 68 -0.41 -6.27 2.04
C ILE A 68 -1.59 -5.71 2.84
N ASN A 69 -1.62 -6.02 4.13
CA ASN A 69 -2.62 -5.47 5.05
C ASN A 69 -2.26 -4.02 5.42
N VAL A 70 -3.20 -3.11 5.19
CA VAL A 70 -3.11 -1.72 5.66
C VAL A 70 -3.95 -1.58 6.92
N ASP A 71 -3.28 -1.62 8.08
CA ASP A 71 -3.94 -1.53 9.38
C ASP A 71 -4.48 -0.12 9.64
N MET A 72 -5.79 -0.01 9.77
CA MET A 72 -6.53 1.21 10.08
C MET A 72 -6.86 1.36 11.57
N SER A 73 -6.51 0.39 12.43
CA SER A 73 -6.89 0.37 13.85
C SER A 73 -6.46 1.65 14.57
N LYS A 74 -5.21 2.09 14.37
CA LYS A 74 -4.70 3.34 14.95
C LYS A 74 -5.43 4.58 14.43
N TYR A 75 -5.79 4.57 13.15
CA TYR A 75 -6.48 5.71 12.52
C TYR A 75 -7.91 5.83 13.05
N ILE A 76 -8.62 4.71 13.19
CA ILE A 76 -9.96 4.67 13.79
C ILE A 76 -9.92 5.03 15.27
N ALA A 77 -8.94 4.52 16.03
CA ALA A 77 -8.78 4.89 17.44
C ALA A 77 -8.58 6.40 17.62
N LEU A 78 -7.72 7.02 16.79
CA LEU A 78 -7.50 8.46 16.80
C LEU A 78 -8.77 9.24 16.45
N LEU A 79 -9.54 8.77 15.47
CA LEU A 79 -10.81 9.39 15.09
C LEU A 79 -11.81 9.37 16.26
N ILE A 80 -11.98 8.21 16.90
CA ILE A 80 -12.85 8.04 18.07
C ILE A 80 -12.40 8.96 19.20
N ASP A 81 -11.11 9.00 19.50
CA ASP A 81 -10.55 9.82 20.57
C ASP A 81 -10.79 11.32 20.36
N ASN A 82 -10.56 11.83 19.14
CA ASN A 82 -10.79 13.24 18.83
C ASN A 82 -12.28 13.60 18.88
N MET A 83 -13.13 12.74 18.32
CA MET A 83 -14.58 12.93 18.39
C MET A 83 -15.09 12.91 19.84
N ASN A 84 -14.54 12.06 20.70
CA ASN A 84 -14.95 11.96 22.10
C ASN A 84 -14.51 13.16 22.96
N HIS A 85 -13.49 13.90 22.54
CA HIS A 85 -12.98 15.09 23.23
C HIS A 85 -13.41 16.42 22.56
N ASP A 86 -14.38 16.39 21.65
CA ASP A 86 -14.84 17.54 20.86
C ASP A 86 -13.69 18.26 20.10
N ILE A 87 -12.64 17.51 19.73
CA ILE A 87 -11.50 18.01 18.97
C ILE A 87 -11.78 17.86 17.47
N SER A 88 -11.36 18.86 16.68
CA SER A 88 -11.53 18.83 15.23
C SER A 88 -10.77 17.66 14.59
N ILE A 89 -11.48 16.88 13.76
CA ILE A 89 -10.89 15.80 12.95
C ILE A 89 -10.35 16.26 11.59
N SER A 90 -10.45 17.56 11.26
CA SER A 90 -10.05 18.11 9.95
C SER A 90 -8.59 17.80 9.60
N SER A 91 -7.68 17.93 10.58
CA SER A 91 -6.26 17.62 10.44
C SER A 91 -5.96 16.13 10.26
N ILE A 92 -6.83 15.25 10.78
CA ILE A 92 -6.73 13.79 10.64
C ILE A 92 -7.17 13.37 9.25
N LEU A 93 -8.18 14.05 8.71
CA LEU A 93 -8.77 13.79 7.39
C LEU A 93 -7.95 14.37 6.24
N ASP A 94 -7.07 15.35 6.48
CA ASP A 94 -6.17 15.88 5.46
C ASP A 94 -4.96 14.95 5.24
N PRO A 95 -4.88 14.23 4.10
CA PRO A 95 -3.75 13.35 3.83
C PRO A 95 -2.53 14.10 3.31
N VAL A 96 -2.68 15.34 2.80
CA VAL A 96 -1.63 16.03 2.04
C VAL A 96 -0.41 16.31 2.92
N GLY A 97 -0.63 16.89 4.10
CA GLY A 97 0.46 17.16 5.04
C GLY A 97 1.23 15.89 5.43
N ARG A 98 0.51 14.80 5.69
CA ARG A 98 1.10 13.50 6.09
C ARG A 98 1.91 12.88 4.96
N ILE A 99 1.40 12.92 3.72
CA ILE A 99 2.12 12.41 2.54
C ILE A 99 3.39 13.22 2.33
N ASN A 100 3.30 14.55 2.35
CA ASN A 100 4.45 15.42 2.14
C ASN A 100 5.55 15.19 3.19
N ALA A 101 5.17 15.03 4.47
CA ALA A 101 6.11 14.69 5.53
C ALA A 101 6.85 13.37 5.26
N ARG A 102 6.13 12.32 4.84
CA ARG A 102 6.73 11.00 4.53
C ARG A 102 7.61 11.03 3.30
N VAL A 103 7.22 11.78 2.27
CA VAL A 103 8.04 11.96 1.06
C VAL A 103 9.33 12.73 1.40
N ALA A 104 9.25 13.76 2.24
CA ALA A 104 10.42 14.50 2.70
C ALA A 104 11.38 13.62 3.51
N GLU A 105 10.86 12.82 4.43
CA GLU A 105 11.63 11.84 5.21
C GLU A 105 12.33 10.82 4.31
N TYR A 106 11.61 10.23 3.35
CA TYR A 106 12.18 9.31 2.37
C TYR A 106 13.31 9.94 1.54
N LYS A 107 13.10 11.16 1.04
CA LYS A 107 14.13 11.90 0.28
C LYS A 107 15.38 12.15 1.12
N LYS A 108 15.21 12.51 2.39
CA LYS A 108 16.32 12.74 3.32
C LYS A 108 17.11 11.45 3.57
N HIS A 109 16.43 10.33 3.84
CA HIS A 109 17.07 9.03 4.04
C HIS A 109 17.87 8.58 2.81
N ARG A 110 17.28 8.75 1.63
CA ARG A 110 17.94 8.38 0.37
C ARG A 110 19.16 9.26 0.06
N ALA A 111 19.12 10.54 0.43
CA ALA A 111 20.27 11.43 0.31
C ALA A 111 21.42 11.00 1.23
N SER A 112 21.13 10.67 2.49
CA SER A 112 22.16 10.18 3.42
C SER A 112 22.77 8.85 3.02
N GLU A 113 21.98 7.91 2.49
CA GLU A 113 22.51 6.65 1.94
C GLU A 113 23.45 6.92 0.76
N THR A 114 23.07 7.84 -0.14
CA THR A 114 23.89 8.19 -1.30
C THR A 114 25.21 8.83 -0.87
N GLU A 115 25.18 9.72 0.12
CA GLU A 115 26.37 10.36 0.70
C GLU A 115 27.31 9.34 1.37
N GLN A 116 26.77 8.39 2.14
CA GLN A 116 27.57 7.31 2.75
C GLN A 116 28.27 6.43 1.70
N PHE A 117 27.56 6.04 0.64
CA PHE A 117 28.15 5.27 -0.46
C PHE A 117 29.26 6.03 -1.20
N THR A 118 29.14 7.35 -1.36
CA THR A 118 30.21 8.16 -1.97
C THR A 118 31.44 8.28 -1.08
N ILE A 119 31.27 8.44 0.24
CA ILE A 119 32.40 8.52 1.17
C ILE A 119 33.18 7.19 1.19
N GLU A 120 32.47 6.06 1.24
CA GLU A 120 33.10 4.72 1.22
C GLU A 120 33.89 4.44 -0.07
N LEU A 121 33.50 5.05 -1.20
CA LEU A 121 34.21 4.93 -2.47
C LEU A 121 35.45 5.84 -2.57
N ASP A 122 35.40 7.01 -1.94
CA ASP A 122 36.53 7.96 -1.91
C ASP A 122 37.63 7.52 -0.92
N ASP A 123 37.30 6.70 0.08
CA ASP A 123 38.22 6.14 1.09
C ASP A 123 38.91 4.82 0.65
N MET A 124 38.65 4.32 -0.57
CA MET A 124 39.23 3.10 -1.17
C MET A 124 40.29 3.39 -2.24
#